data_AF-A0A2X2TE55-F1
#
_entry.id   AF-A0A2X2TE55-F1
#
_cell.length_a   1.000
_cell.length_b   1.000
_cell.length_c   1.000
_cell.angle_alpha   90.00
_cell.angle_beta   90.00
_cell.angle_gamma   90.00
#
_symmetry.space_group_name_H-M   'P 1'
#
loop_
_entity.id
_entity.type
_entity.pdbx_description
1 polymer ?
#
loop_
_entity_poly.entity_id
_entity_poly.type
_entity_poly.pdbx_seq_one_letter_code
_entity_poly.pdbx_strand_id
1 'polypeptide(L)'
;MDEKAVEPNVKAGDFGNEWLKMHSAGSGPFKMRVYQPHQAIVLDANPTSPGDAPKVKNIIIKNVPDPAARRLLIQQGDADIARDLGSDQTSALEGKPGVKVLSIPSAEQNYLVFNVGKQRQPAAEKPGAVGSGSLPGRLSGHHQRSAERPVLRSPELPAGRLRGRAGKHPVQI
;
A
#
# COMPACT_ATOMS: atom_id res chain seq x y z
N MET A 1 10.48 16.69 -8.54
CA MET A 1 11.29 15.91 -9.50
C MET A 1 12.68 16.50 -9.48
N ASP A 2 13.72 15.67 -9.45
CA ASP A 2 15.11 16.09 -9.58
C ASP A 2 15.44 16.24 -11.07
N GLU A 3 15.30 17.45 -11.58
CA GLU A 3 15.48 17.78 -13.00
C GLU A 3 16.90 17.49 -13.49
N LYS A 4 17.91 17.70 -12.63
CA LYS A 4 19.32 17.46 -12.94
C LYS A 4 19.63 15.99 -13.22
N ALA A 5 18.84 15.08 -12.65
CA ALA A 5 18.97 13.65 -12.92
C ALA A 5 18.37 13.25 -14.28
N VAL A 6 17.37 13.99 -14.77
CA VAL A 6 16.63 13.65 -16.00
C VAL A 6 17.24 14.28 -17.24
N GLU A 7 17.61 15.57 -17.17
CA GLU A 7 18.17 16.37 -18.29
C GLU A 7 19.24 15.63 -19.13
N PRO A 8 20.29 15.02 -18.55
CA PRO A 8 21.32 14.36 -19.34
C PRO A 8 20.83 13.08 -20.04
N ASN A 9 19.66 12.58 -19.67
CA ASN A 9 19.08 11.34 -20.19
C ASN A 9 17.93 11.57 -21.19
N VAL A 10 17.58 12.84 -21.47
CA VAL A 10 16.56 13.18 -22.47
C VAL A 10 17.06 12.85 -23.88
N LYS A 11 16.25 12.10 -24.63
CA LYS A 11 16.53 11.72 -26.02
C LYS A 11 15.35 12.09 -26.90
N ALA A 12 15.61 12.85 -27.97
CA ALA A 12 14.60 13.23 -28.96
C ALA A 12 13.31 13.84 -28.34
N GLY A 13 13.45 14.59 -27.23
CA GLY A 13 12.30 15.21 -26.55
C GLY A 13 11.41 14.22 -25.79
N ASP A 14 11.91 13.02 -25.45
CA ASP A 14 11.17 12.01 -24.67
C ASP A 14 11.03 12.35 -23.18
N PHE A 15 11.55 13.50 -22.75
CA PHE A 15 11.59 13.93 -21.34
C PHE A 15 12.23 12.88 -20.40
N GLY A 16 13.16 12.06 -20.91
CA GLY A 16 13.86 11.01 -20.15
C GLY A 16 13.02 9.76 -19.89
N ASN A 17 11.90 9.56 -20.61
CA ASN A 17 10.98 8.43 -20.44
C ASN A 17 11.70 7.09 -20.47
N GLU A 18 12.56 6.85 -21.47
CA GLU A 18 13.27 5.58 -21.60
C GLU A 18 14.17 5.29 -20.39
N TRP A 19 14.83 6.31 -19.85
CA TRP A 19 15.70 6.18 -18.68
C TRP A 19 14.90 5.94 -17.39
N LEU A 20 13.77 6.63 -17.23
CA LEU A 20 12.87 6.55 -16.07
C LEU A 20 12.17 5.20 -15.92
N LYS A 21 12.17 4.33 -16.94
CA LYS A 21 11.69 2.94 -16.80
C LYS A 21 12.48 2.13 -15.78
N MET A 22 13.78 2.43 -15.63
CA MET A 22 14.71 1.69 -14.78
C MET A 22 15.37 2.55 -13.70
N HIS A 23 15.16 3.87 -13.72
CA HIS A 23 15.76 4.83 -12.81
C HIS A 23 14.69 5.75 -12.21
N SER A 24 15.08 6.54 -11.21
CA SER A 24 14.17 7.47 -10.53
C SER A 24 14.82 8.84 -10.46
N ALA A 25 14.02 9.87 -10.72
CA ALA A 25 14.33 11.27 -10.49
C ALA A 25 13.51 11.84 -9.32
N GLY A 26 13.23 11.01 -8.31
CA GLY A 26 12.57 11.46 -7.08
C GLY A 26 13.47 12.38 -6.26
N SER A 27 12.93 13.49 -5.78
CA SER A 27 13.62 14.43 -4.88
C SER A 27 13.34 14.15 -3.39
N GLY A 28 12.93 12.92 -3.09
CA GLY A 28 12.53 12.52 -1.75
C GLY A 28 13.71 12.13 -0.85
N PRO A 29 13.42 11.74 0.40
CA PRO A 29 14.42 11.35 1.40
C PRO A 29 15.26 10.14 0.99
N PHE A 30 14.80 9.33 0.04
CA PHE A 30 15.53 8.18 -0.47
C PHE A 30 15.64 8.25 -2.00
N LYS A 31 16.82 7.90 -2.51
CA LYS A 31 17.13 7.78 -3.94
C LYS A 31 17.21 6.31 -4.34
N MET A 32 16.76 5.98 -5.53
CA MET A 32 16.84 4.61 -6.04
C MET A 32 18.27 4.28 -6.46
N ARG A 33 18.87 3.29 -5.81
CA ARG A 33 20.20 2.76 -6.18
C ARG A 33 20.06 1.70 -7.27
N VAL A 34 19.15 0.74 -7.09
CA VAL A 34 18.94 -0.38 -8.03
C VAL A 34 17.46 -0.72 -8.12
N TYR A 35 16.98 -0.94 -9.34
CA TYR A 35 15.69 -1.57 -9.63
C TYR A 35 15.92 -2.93 -10.30
N GLN A 36 15.44 -4.00 -9.67
CA GLN A 36 15.40 -5.35 -10.23
C GLN A 36 13.93 -5.72 -10.45
N PRO A 37 13.44 -5.74 -11.70
CA PRO A 37 12.05 -6.05 -12.01
C PRO A 37 11.60 -7.35 -11.35
N HIS A 38 10.39 -7.31 -10.76
CA HIS A 38 9.77 -8.44 -10.04
C HIS A 38 10.55 -9.00 -8.84
N GLN A 39 11.68 -8.39 -8.46
CA GLN A 39 12.54 -8.92 -7.40
C GLN A 39 12.72 -7.91 -6.26
N ALA A 40 13.32 -6.75 -6.52
CA ALA A 40 13.63 -5.80 -5.46
C ALA A 40 13.86 -4.37 -5.94
N ILE A 41 13.63 -3.42 -5.03
CA ILE A 41 14.08 -2.05 -5.15
C ILE A 41 15.04 -1.76 -3.99
N VAL A 42 16.24 -1.29 -4.30
CA VAL A 42 17.23 -0.86 -3.31
C VAL A 42 17.29 0.66 -3.33
N LEU A 43 17.08 1.26 -2.17
CA LEU A 43 17.07 2.71 -1.97
C LEU A 43 18.13 3.12 -0.95
N ASP A 44 18.73 4.28 -1.20
CA ASP A 44 19.71 4.90 -0.31
C ASP A 44 19.16 6.19 0.26
N ALA A 45 19.58 6.53 1.47
CA ALA A 45 19.35 7.87 1.99
C ALA A 45 19.87 8.92 0.99
N ASN A 46 19.03 9.91 0.72
CA ASN A 46 19.33 11.01 -0.17
C ASN A 46 19.77 12.24 0.63
N PRO A 47 21.08 12.54 0.71
CA PRO A 47 21.59 13.67 1.47
C PRO A 47 21.20 15.03 0.86
N THR A 48 20.73 15.05 -0.39
CA THR A 48 20.27 16.28 -1.07
C THR A 48 18.77 16.52 -0.91
N SER A 49 18.04 15.63 -0.23
CA SER A 49 16.62 15.79 0.02
C SER A 49 16.36 17.05 0.86
N PRO A 50 15.30 17.83 0.56
CA PRO A 50 14.80 18.84 1.47
C PRO A 50 14.33 18.19 2.78
N GLY A 51 14.66 18.80 3.92
CA GLY A 51 14.26 18.33 5.26
C GLY A 51 15.33 17.53 5.98
N ASP A 52 14.93 16.88 7.08
CA ASP A 52 15.85 16.10 7.91
C ASP A 52 16.34 14.85 7.19
N ALA A 53 17.64 14.56 7.35
CA ALA A 53 18.23 13.35 6.80
C ALA A 53 17.55 12.10 7.39
N PRO A 54 17.28 11.08 6.57
CA PRO A 54 16.68 9.85 7.07
C PRO A 54 17.55 9.19 8.14
N LYS A 55 16.92 8.68 9.19
CA LYS A 55 17.62 7.89 10.25
C LYS A 55 18.14 6.55 9.73
N VAL A 56 17.56 6.04 8.64
CA VAL A 56 17.92 4.76 8.01
C VAL A 56 18.76 5.02 6.77
N LYS A 57 19.88 4.29 6.63
CA LYS A 57 20.83 4.48 5.52
C LYS A 57 20.37 3.84 4.22
N ASN A 58 19.78 2.65 4.29
CA ASN A 58 19.37 1.87 3.11
C ASN A 58 18.01 1.21 3.36
N ILE A 59 17.19 1.11 2.33
CA ILE A 59 15.93 0.37 2.34
C ILE A 59 15.99 -0.65 1.20
N ILE A 60 15.57 -1.89 1.48
CA ILE A 60 15.37 -2.92 0.46
C ILE A 60 13.90 -3.30 0.47
N ILE A 61 13.19 -2.99 -0.61
CA ILE A 61 11.82 -3.42 -0.83
C ILE A 61 11.88 -4.70 -1.67
N LYS A 62 11.58 -5.84 -1.07
CA LYS A 62 11.57 -7.15 -1.75
C LYS A 62 10.16 -7.50 -2.21
N ASN A 63 10.04 -8.02 -3.42
CA ASN A 63 8.82 -8.64 -3.90
C ASN A 63 8.73 -10.07 -3.36
N VAL A 64 7.79 -10.32 -2.45
CA VAL A 64 7.52 -11.65 -1.90
C VAL A 64 6.02 -11.87 -2.09
N PRO A 65 5.57 -12.61 -3.13
CA PRO A 65 4.15 -12.69 -3.48
C PRO A 65 3.28 -13.41 -2.43
N ASP A 66 3.82 -14.43 -1.78
CA ASP A 66 3.09 -15.25 -0.81
C ASP A 66 3.00 -14.56 0.57
N PRO A 67 1.78 -14.30 1.11
CA PRO A 67 1.61 -13.68 2.41
C PRO A 67 2.11 -14.54 3.57
N ALA A 68 2.09 -15.88 3.46
CA ALA A 68 2.61 -16.74 4.52
C ALA A 68 4.13 -16.65 4.63
N ALA A 69 4.83 -16.59 3.48
CA ALA A 69 6.27 -16.30 3.43
C ALA A 69 6.59 -14.91 4.01
N ARG A 70 5.81 -13.87 3.68
CA ARG A 70 5.97 -12.53 4.29
C ARG A 70 5.85 -12.58 5.81
N ARG A 71 4.87 -13.31 6.33
CA ARG A 71 4.67 -13.51 7.78
C ARG A 71 5.89 -14.19 8.42
N LEU A 72 6.45 -15.21 7.78
CA LEU A 72 7.62 -15.91 8.30
C LEU A 72 8.84 -14.98 8.39
N LEU A 73 9.08 -14.16 7.36
CA LEU A 73 10.21 -13.22 7.33
C LEU A 73 10.15 -12.19 8.48
N ILE A 74 8.97 -11.61 8.75
CA ILE A 74 8.82 -10.68 9.88
C ILE A 74 8.91 -11.39 11.22
N GLN A 75 8.40 -12.62 11.32
CA GLN A 75 8.46 -13.41 12.56
C GLN A 75 9.90 -13.85 12.91
N GLN A 76 10.74 -14.10 11.90
CA GLN A 76 12.16 -14.47 12.06
C GLN A 76 13.08 -13.26 12.24
N GLY A 77 12.60 -12.05 11.97
CA GLY A 77 13.42 -10.83 12.01
C GLY A 77 14.22 -10.56 10.73
N ASP A 78 13.98 -11.31 9.65
CA ASP A 78 14.60 -11.10 8.34
C ASP A 78 14.00 -9.92 7.56
N ALA A 79 12.79 -9.50 7.95
CA ALA A 79 12.14 -8.30 7.47
C ALA A 79 11.75 -7.43 8.66
N ASP A 80 11.93 -6.11 8.55
CA ASP A 80 11.50 -5.15 9.57
C ASP A 80 10.02 -4.76 9.42
N ILE A 81 9.49 -4.82 8.19
CA ILE A 81 8.12 -4.45 7.84
C ILE A 81 7.56 -5.43 6.82
N ALA A 82 6.34 -5.94 7.06
CA ALA A 82 5.55 -6.70 6.10
C ALA A 82 4.20 -6.01 5.86
N ARG A 83 3.83 -5.84 4.60
CA ARG A 83 2.52 -5.29 4.18
C ARG A 83 1.67 -6.35 3.49
N ASP A 84 0.40 -6.04 3.29
CA ASP A 84 -0.56 -6.87 2.55
C ASP A 84 -0.70 -8.28 3.13
N LEU A 85 -0.69 -8.38 4.46
CA LEU A 85 -0.99 -9.63 5.17
C LEU A 85 -2.50 -9.78 5.28
N GLY A 86 -3.02 -10.96 4.90
CA GLY A 86 -4.43 -11.30 5.12
C GLY A 86 -4.75 -11.52 6.60
N SER A 87 -6.04 -11.57 6.94
CA SER A 87 -6.55 -11.72 8.32
C SER A 87 -5.86 -12.85 9.09
N ASP A 88 -5.76 -14.03 8.48
CA ASP A 88 -5.20 -15.22 9.13
C ASP A 88 -3.71 -15.04 9.45
N GLN A 89 -2.99 -14.31 8.60
CA GLN A 89 -1.56 -14.05 8.80
C GLN A 89 -1.35 -13.00 9.88
N THR A 90 -2.17 -11.93 9.90
CA THR A 90 -2.09 -10.90 10.94
C THR A 90 -2.47 -11.46 12.30
N SER A 91 -3.54 -12.27 12.41
CA SER A 91 -3.95 -12.88 13.68
C SER A 91 -2.89 -13.83 14.24
N ALA A 92 -2.14 -14.52 13.37
CA ALA A 92 -1.03 -15.38 13.82
C ALA A 92 0.19 -14.61 14.37
N LEU A 93 0.31 -13.31 14.08
CA LEU A 93 1.36 -12.42 14.58
C LEU A 93 0.97 -11.68 15.86
N GLU A 94 -0.32 -11.64 16.20
CA GLU A 94 -0.81 -10.96 17.40
C GLU A 94 -0.19 -11.56 18.67
N GLY A 95 0.31 -10.69 19.55
CA GLY A 95 0.96 -11.09 20.79
C GLY A 95 2.33 -11.76 20.63
N LYS A 96 2.88 -11.88 19.41
CA LYS A 96 4.24 -12.39 19.23
C LYS A 96 5.26 -11.35 19.70
N PRO A 97 6.27 -11.75 20.49
CA PRO A 97 7.31 -10.83 20.95
C PRO A 97 8.08 -10.26 19.75
N GLY A 98 8.40 -8.98 19.80
CA GLY A 98 9.17 -8.30 18.75
C GLY A 98 8.36 -7.90 17.51
N VAL A 99 7.07 -8.26 17.41
CA VAL A 99 6.20 -7.88 16.28
C VAL A 99 5.03 -7.04 16.77
N LYS A 100 4.77 -5.93 16.08
CA LYS A 100 3.60 -5.09 16.31
C LYS A 100 2.71 -5.10 15.08
N VAL A 101 1.49 -5.60 15.23
CA VAL A 101 0.47 -5.53 14.19
C VAL A 101 -0.16 -4.14 14.21
N LEU A 102 -0.18 -3.46 13.06
CA LEU A 102 -0.80 -2.16 12.88
C LEU A 102 -1.96 -2.29 11.88
N SER A 103 -3.16 -1.91 12.30
CA SER A 103 -4.32 -1.77 11.41
C SER A 103 -4.53 -0.29 11.13
N ILE A 104 -4.29 0.12 9.89
CA ILE A 104 -4.35 1.51 9.45
C ILE A 104 -5.39 1.60 8.34
N PRO A 105 -6.38 2.50 8.41
CA PRO A 105 -7.31 2.73 7.31
C PRO A 105 -6.56 3.02 6.01
N SER A 106 -6.86 2.24 4.97
CA SER A 106 -6.28 2.41 3.64
C SER A 106 -7.25 3.16 2.73
N ALA A 107 -6.71 3.97 1.83
CA ALA A 107 -7.47 4.57 0.72
C ALA A 107 -7.62 3.59 -0.47
N GLU A 108 -7.25 2.32 -0.28
CA GLU A 108 -7.38 1.27 -1.28
C GLU A 108 -8.86 0.97 -1.56
N GLN A 109 -9.19 0.85 -2.84
CA GLN A 109 -10.54 0.55 -3.28
C GLN A 109 -10.53 -0.69 -4.19
N ASN A 110 -11.18 -1.75 -3.72
CA ASN A 110 -11.28 -3.01 -4.44
C ASN A 110 -12.54 -3.05 -5.31
N TYR A 111 -12.38 -3.33 -6.60
CA TYR A 111 -13.47 -3.36 -7.57
C TYR A 111 -13.47 -4.68 -8.36
N LEU A 112 -14.67 -5.16 -8.69
CA LEU A 112 -14.85 -6.21 -9.69
C LEU A 112 -15.09 -5.55 -11.05
N VAL A 113 -14.18 -5.80 -11.99
CA VAL A 113 -14.27 -5.26 -13.36
C VAL A 113 -14.60 -6.40 -14.31
N PHE A 114 -15.69 -6.27 -15.04
CA PHE A 114 -16.07 -7.21 -16.10
C PHE A 114 -15.54 -6.73 -17.45
N ASN A 115 -14.87 -7.61 -18.18
CA ASN A 115 -14.47 -7.33 -19.56
C ASN A 115 -15.70 -7.44 -20.48
N VAL A 116 -16.36 -6.31 -20.73
CA VAL A 116 -17.56 -6.22 -21.58
C VAL A 116 -17.25 -5.97 -23.07
N GLY A 117 -15.97 -5.88 -23.44
CA GLY A 117 -15.52 -5.56 -24.80
C GLY A 117 -15.21 -6.76 -25.69
N LYS A 118 -15.16 -7.98 -25.14
CA LYS A 118 -15.07 -9.21 -25.94
C LYS A 118 -16.47 -9.79 -26.12
N GLN A 119 -16.89 -9.97 -27.38
CA GLN A 119 -17.89 -10.97 -27.75
C GLN A 119 -17.63 -12.21 -26.91
N ARG A 120 -18.66 -12.63 -26.15
CA ARG A 120 -18.59 -13.75 -25.21
C ARG A 120 -17.73 -14.85 -25.82
N GLN A 121 -16.57 -15.14 -25.23
CA GLN A 121 -15.95 -16.44 -25.49
C GLN A 121 -17.02 -17.47 -25.11
N PRO A 122 -17.47 -18.34 -26.03
CA PRO A 122 -18.41 -19.39 -25.67
C PRO A 122 -17.71 -20.20 -24.58
N ALA A 123 -18.18 -20.04 -23.34
CA ALA A 123 -17.80 -20.95 -22.29
C ALA A 123 -18.29 -22.31 -22.76
N ALA A 124 -17.33 -23.13 -23.18
CA ALA A 124 -17.43 -24.56 -23.41
C ALA A 124 -18.87 -25.10 -23.36
N GLU A 125 -19.52 -25.24 -24.51
CA GLU A 125 -20.52 -26.28 -24.69
C GLU A 125 -19.81 -27.63 -24.55
N LYS A 126 -19.61 -28.06 -23.30
CA LYS A 126 -19.45 -29.47 -22.97
C LYS A 126 -20.76 -29.89 -22.31
N PRO A 127 -21.66 -30.56 -23.05
CA PRO A 127 -22.89 -31.07 -22.47
C PRO A 127 -22.54 -32.28 -21.59
N GLY A 128 -22.91 -32.22 -20.31
CA GLY A 128 -22.92 -33.39 -19.44
C GLY A 128 -22.45 -33.12 -18.02
N ALA A 129 -23.41 -32.81 -17.15
CA ALA A 129 -23.53 -33.23 -15.74
C ALA A 129 -24.11 -32.10 -14.87
N VAL A 130 -25.39 -31.78 -15.06
CA VAL A 130 -26.20 -31.17 -13.99
C VAL A 130 -27.06 -32.29 -13.42
N GLY A 131 -26.59 -32.84 -12.30
CA GLY A 131 -27.39 -33.72 -11.45
C GLY A 131 -28.54 -32.94 -10.83
N SER A 132 -29.72 -33.53 -10.97
CA SER A 132 -31.02 -33.11 -10.45
C SER A 132 -31.00 -32.72 -8.96
N GLY A 133 -31.67 -31.63 -8.62
CA GLY A 133 -31.90 -31.19 -7.26
C GLY A 133 -32.82 -29.97 -7.20
N SER A 134 -34.12 -30.20 -7.31
CA SER A 134 -35.19 -29.18 -7.19
C SER A 134 -35.17 -28.43 -5.86
N LEU A 135 -35.40 -27.11 -5.91
CA LEU A 135 -36.07 -26.35 -4.84
C LEU A 135 -36.91 -25.21 -5.46
N PRO A 136 -38.24 -25.14 -5.22
CA PRO A 136 -39.06 -23.99 -5.56
C PRO A 136 -39.24 -23.08 -4.33
N GLY A 137 -39.20 -21.75 -4.50
CA GLY A 137 -39.55 -20.86 -3.37
C GLY A 137 -39.23 -19.36 -3.53
N ARG A 138 -40.08 -18.65 -4.28
CA ARG A 138 -40.62 -17.30 -4.03
C ARG A 138 -39.87 -16.39 -3.02
N LEU A 139 -39.21 -15.34 -3.52
CA LEU A 139 -38.75 -14.21 -2.70
C LEU A 139 -39.91 -13.23 -2.45
N SER A 140 -40.53 -13.31 -1.27
CA SER A 140 -41.29 -12.21 -0.68
C SER A 140 -40.32 -11.22 -0.04
N GLY A 141 -40.46 -9.93 -0.37
CA GLY A 141 -39.69 -8.86 0.23
C GLY A 141 -39.97 -8.70 1.73
N HIS A 142 -38.91 -8.49 2.50
CA HIS A 142 -38.98 -7.88 3.82
C HIS A 142 -38.09 -6.64 3.85
N HIS A 143 -38.76 -5.50 4.00
CA HIS A 143 -38.19 -4.26 4.50
C HIS A 143 -37.41 -4.53 5.81
N GLN A 144 -36.16 -4.09 5.89
CA GLN A 144 -35.61 -3.70 7.18
C GLN A 144 -34.73 -2.45 7.07
N ARG A 145 -35.19 -1.47 7.85
CA ARG A 145 -34.83 -0.06 7.91
C ARG A 145 -33.34 0.18 8.16
N SER A 146 -32.82 1.20 7.47
CA SER A 146 -31.60 1.92 7.84
C SER A 146 -31.69 2.39 9.29
N ALA A 147 -30.71 2.02 10.11
CA ALA A 147 -30.46 2.68 11.38
C ALA A 147 -29.27 3.63 11.19
N GLU A 148 -29.56 4.92 11.06
CA GLU A 148 -28.59 5.99 11.21
C GLU A 148 -28.00 5.95 12.64
N ARG A 149 -26.68 6.16 12.80
CA ARG A 149 -26.07 6.45 14.10
C ARG A 149 -25.34 7.80 14.05
N PRO A 150 -25.37 8.56 15.16
CA PRO A 150 -25.29 10.02 15.12
C PRO A 150 -23.86 10.53 14.99
N VAL A 151 -23.71 11.63 14.26
CA VAL A 151 -22.48 12.43 14.18
C VAL A 151 -22.29 13.17 15.50
N LEU A 152 -21.28 12.79 16.30
CA LEU A 152 -20.81 13.66 17.37
C LEU A 152 -19.86 14.71 16.77
N ARG A 153 -20.33 15.96 16.68
CA ARG A 153 -19.46 17.13 16.47
C ARG A 153 -18.76 17.47 17.78
N SER A 154 -17.43 17.64 17.73
CA SER A 154 -16.69 18.30 18.81
C SER A 154 -16.88 19.82 18.74
N PRO A 155 -16.96 20.53 19.88
CA PRO A 155 -17.12 21.98 19.91
C PRO A 155 -15.81 22.71 19.53
N GLU A 156 -15.95 23.83 18.84
CA GLU A 156 -14.87 24.76 18.49
C GLU A 156 -14.12 25.24 19.75
N LEU A 157 -12.79 25.25 19.68
CA LEU A 157 -11.93 25.92 20.67
C LEU A 157 -11.62 27.36 20.20
N PRO A 158 -11.73 28.38 21.07
CA PRO A 158 -11.52 29.77 20.68
C PRO A 158 -10.04 30.11 20.50
N ALA A 159 -9.78 31.00 19.54
CA ALA A 159 -8.47 31.58 19.27
C ALA A 159 -8.00 32.45 20.45
N GLY A 160 -6.86 32.08 21.04
CA GLY A 160 -6.22 32.81 22.13
C GLY A 160 -4.69 32.81 22.01
N ARG A 161 -4.14 33.98 21.69
CA ARG A 161 -2.72 34.32 21.53
C ARG A 161 -1.96 34.23 22.87
N LEU A 162 -0.84 33.50 22.93
CA LEU A 162 0.26 33.78 23.87
C LEU A 162 1.63 33.60 23.20
N ARG A 163 2.44 34.65 23.32
CA ARG A 163 3.86 34.75 22.96
C ARG A 163 4.71 34.07 24.03
N GLY A 164 5.80 33.42 23.62
CA GLY A 164 7.09 33.52 24.31
C GLY A 164 7.77 32.23 24.78
N ARG A 165 9.03 32.10 24.32
CA ARG A 165 10.22 31.49 24.96
C ARG A 165 10.51 29.97 24.79
N ALA A 166 11.49 29.73 23.93
CA ALA A 166 12.71 28.92 24.10
C ALA A 166 12.71 27.73 25.08
N GLY A 167 13.08 26.55 24.56
CA GLY A 167 13.79 25.54 25.33
C GLY A 167 13.56 24.08 24.92
N LYS A 168 14.59 23.49 24.30
CA LYS A 168 15.07 22.10 24.42
C LYS A 168 14.23 20.93 23.83
N HIS A 169 14.89 20.23 22.90
CA HIS A 169 14.74 18.83 22.44
C HIS A 169 14.51 17.80 23.58
N PRO A 170 14.06 16.54 23.35
CA PRO A 170 14.33 15.71 22.15
C PRO A 170 13.22 14.76 21.60
N VAL A 171 13.63 14.15 20.49
CA VAL A 171 13.05 13.19 19.54
C VAL A 171 12.48 11.90 20.16
N GLN A 172 11.40 11.36 19.57
CA GLN A 172 11.05 9.93 19.63
C GLN A 172 10.75 9.35 18.23
N ILE A 173 10.83 8.02 18.19
CA ILE A 173 11.08 7.11 17.06
C ILE A 173 9.78 6.88 16.27
#